data_AF-A0A518GNB4-F1
#
_entry.id   AF-A0A518GNB4-F1
#
_cell.length_a   1.000
_cell.length_b   1.000
_cell.length_c   1.000
_cell.angle_alpha   90.00
_cell.angle_beta   90.00
_cell.angle_gamma   90.00
#
_symmetry.space_group_name_H-M   'P 1'
#
loop_
_entity.id
_entity.type
_entity.pdbx_description
1 polymer ?
#
loop_
_entity_poly.entity_id
_entity_poly.type
_entity_poly.pdbx_seq_one_letter_code
_entity_poly.pdbx_strand_id
1 'polypeptide(L)'
;MQQGEFVRYGNRLAQKRGVRVGMPVSEARTFFRPRDRIIMEAVQPPQDRQALIELALRCERFSFRIGLEETDHPESILMDVTGVAQFFSGEQGLAEELARALSNKRYNSRIAISETIGSAWAAAHFLAGPLQPVVIPAGELNRLEPMPVMGLRLDDSTLTKLQRLGIQTIRQVLALDRASLTSRFGAEIVTRLDQLRGRRPETITPCHPLPTYRVERNLEEGISHPEAIQQLWSLLLRQLLDLLTPKCLGTRHLECRFIMEDRTSQSLSLRLCEATNDQQHIADLLRLQQEKLRLSSPVVVLIIEALDVSPLETIQQELFDGGTRGHARQFSMLVNRLSSRLGAEAVLVPCLLPDPVPERAVQMHRVSDANSAESTTFPARFHGVDRPTALFPEPRPVEVIAMLPDGPPAVMFWQGIRFDISYSTEPERIESGWWDGEYVCRDYYRVETSSGQWLWVFRHLQDHLWFWHGEFF
;
A
#
# COMPACT_ATOMS: atom_id res chain seq x y z
N MET A 1 28.22 33.16 27.92
CA MET A 1 28.30 33.18 26.44
C MET A 1 27.65 34.46 25.98
N GLN A 2 28.34 35.29 25.19
CA GLN A 2 27.84 36.62 24.79
C GLN A 2 26.53 36.48 24.00
N GLN A 3 25.46 37.07 24.54
CA GLN A 3 24.18 37.30 23.86
C GLN A 3 24.41 38.30 22.72
N GLY A 4 24.66 37.80 21.52
CA GLY A 4 24.73 38.60 20.29
C GLY A 4 23.62 38.17 19.34
N GLU A 5 23.00 39.13 18.64
CA GLU A 5 22.12 38.82 17.52
C GLU A 5 22.97 38.49 16.29
N PHE A 6 22.71 37.35 15.65
CA PHE A 6 23.42 36.88 14.45
C PHE A 6 22.45 36.73 13.28
N VAL A 7 22.95 36.98 12.07
CA VAL A 7 22.16 36.82 10.85
C VAL A 7 21.91 35.35 10.56
N ARG A 8 20.64 34.90 10.60
CA ARG A 8 20.24 33.54 10.23
C ARG A 8 20.05 33.37 8.72
N TYR A 9 19.43 34.34 8.07
CA TYR A 9 19.19 34.33 6.63
C TYR A 9 19.28 35.76 6.07
N GLY A 10 19.80 35.88 4.85
CA GLY A 10 19.85 37.13 4.11
C GLY A 10 19.36 36.91 2.69
N ASN A 11 18.48 37.79 2.20
CA ASN A 11 18.03 37.73 0.82
C ASN A 11 19.20 37.95 -0.17
N ARG A 12 18.98 37.65 -1.46
CA ARG A 12 20.02 37.74 -2.49
C ARG A 12 20.67 39.13 -2.60
N LEU A 13 19.93 40.20 -2.31
CA LEU A 13 20.44 41.57 -2.33
C LEU A 13 21.40 41.83 -1.15
N ALA A 14 21.05 41.37 0.05
CA ALA A 14 21.89 41.45 1.23
C ALA A 14 23.17 40.63 1.06
N GLN A 15 23.06 39.41 0.53
CA GLN A 15 24.21 38.56 0.24
C GLN A 15 25.19 39.19 -0.76
N LYS A 16 24.68 39.83 -1.83
CA LYS A 16 25.51 40.57 -2.80
C LYS A 16 26.28 41.73 -2.18
N ARG A 17 25.81 42.28 -1.07
CA ARG A 17 26.48 43.37 -0.34
C ARG A 17 27.45 42.88 0.74
N GLY A 18 27.59 41.56 0.92
CA GLY A 18 28.55 40.98 1.85
C GLY A 18 27.94 40.42 3.13
N VAL A 19 26.62 40.51 3.33
CA VAL A 19 25.96 39.89 4.49
C VAL A 19 26.06 38.37 4.39
N ARG A 20 26.58 37.71 5.44
CA ARG A 20 26.72 36.26 5.53
C ARG A 20 25.95 35.71 6.72
N VAL A 21 25.49 34.45 6.60
CA VAL A 21 24.90 33.72 7.72
C VAL A 21 25.94 33.56 8.83
N GLY A 22 25.54 33.72 10.09
CA GLY A 22 26.40 33.67 11.27
C GLY A 22 27.19 34.95 11.57
N MET A 23 27.05 36.00 10.74
CA MET A 23 27.62 37.32 11.00
C MET A 23 26.83 38.06 12.10
N PRO A 24 27.47 38.79 13.03
CA PRO A 24 26.76 39.66 13.97
C PRO A 24 25.89 40.69 13.24
N VAL A 25 24.67 40.93 13.75
CA VAL A 25 23.74 41.89 13.13
C VAL A 25 24.33 43.31 13.10
N SER A 26 25.13 43.67 14.10
CA SER A 26 25.87 44.94 14.15
C SER A 26 26.84 45.09 12.97
N GLU A 27 27.59 44.04 12.63
CA GLU A 27 28.50 44.00 11.49
C GLU A 27 27.73 44.03 10.17
N ALA A 28 26.65 43.24 10.06
CA ALA A 28 25.81 43.22 8.86
C ALA A 28 25.25 44.60 8.51
N ARG A 29 24.88 45.42 9.51
CA ARG A 29 24.37 46.79 9.31
C ARG A 29 25.38 47.73 8.68
N THR A 30 26.69 47.51 8.86
CA THR A 30 27.74 48.39 8.32
C THR A 30 27.84 48.34 6.79
N PHE A 31 27.39 47.26 6.15
CA PHE A 31 27.38 47.11 4.69
C PHE A 31 26.30 47.94 3.97
N PHE A 32 25.40 48.59 4.72
CA PHE A 32 24.29 49.35 4.18
C PHE A 32 24.47 50.84 4.43
N ARG A 33 24.09 51.66 3.44
CA ARG A 33 24.11 53.11 3.55
C ARG A 33 22.86 53.59 4.30
N PRO A 34 22.89 54.78 4.93
CA PRO A 34 21.73 55.34 5.65
C PRO A 34 20.46 55.53 4.79
N ARG A 35 20.58 55.52 3.46
CA ARG A 35 19.45 55.63 2.52
C ARG A 35 18.83 54.29 2.13
N ASP A 36 19.46 53.16 2.48
CA ASP A 36 18.94 51.85 2.16
C ASP A 36 17.82 51.45 3.13
N ARG A 37 16.71 50.92 2.61
CA ARG A 37 15.64 50.35 3.43
C ARG A 37 16.04 48.94 3.86
N ILE A 38 16.41 48.78 5.12
CA ILE A 38 16.75 47.49 5.72
C ILE A 38 15.56 47.00 6.54
N ILE A 39 15.10 45.78 6.29
CA ILE A 39 14.12 45.09 7.13
C ILE A 39 14.87 43.97 7.85
N MET A 40 14.82 43.97 9.18
CA MET A 40 15.36 42.93 10.03
C MET A 40 14.22 42.39 10.87
N GLU A 41 13.99 41.09 10.79
CA GLU A 41 12.95 40.38 11.53
C GLU A 41 13.62 39.30 12.38
N ALA A 42 13.11 39.11 13.59
CA ALA A 42 13.55 38.02 14.44
C ALA A 42 13.00 36.69 13.90
N VAL A 43 13.82 35.65 13.91
CA VAL A 43 13.40 34.30 13.53
C VAL A 43 12.34 33.82 14.52
N GLN A 44 11.26 33.21 14.02
CA GLN A 44 10.16 32.68 14.84
C GLN A 44 9.98 31.19 14.55
N PRO A 45 10.84 30.32 15.14
CA PRO A 45 10.90 28.90 14.78
C PRO A 45 9.56 28.15 14.82
N PRO A 46 8.66 28.38 15.81
CA PRO A 46 7.34 27.73 15.81
C PRO A 46 6.46 28.15 14.62
N GLN A 47 6.51 29.42 14.22
CA GLN A 47 5.71 29.92 13.09
C GLN A 47 6.27 29.45 11.75
N ASP A 48 7.60 29.45 11.61
CA ASP A 48 8.29 28.92 10.43
C ASP A 48 7.97 27.43 10.24
N ARG A 49 8.00 26.65 11.34
CA ARG A 49 7.63 25.24 11.33
C ARG A 49 6.17 25.04 10.91
N GLN A 50 5.24 25.84 11.46
CA GLN A 50 3.82 25.75 11.09
C GLN A 50 3.59 26.09 9.62
N ALA A 51 4.25 27.14 9.10
CA ALA A 51 4.18 27.49 7.69
C ALA A 51 4.74 26.38 6.78
N LEU A 52 5.79 25.67 7.24
CA LEU A 52 6.35 24.53 6.53
C LEU A 52 5.39 23.33 6.52
N ILE A 53 4.68 23.06 7.63
CA ILE A 53 3.62 22.04 7.69
C ILE A 53 2.50 22.38 6.70
N GLU A 54 2.00 23.62 6.71
CA GLU A 54 0.95 24.03 5.77
C GLU A 54 1.39 23.90 4.30
N LEU A 55 2.67 24.17 4.02
CA LEU A 55 3.24 23.97 2.70
C LEU A 55 3.33 22.48 2.34
N ALA A 56 3.73 21.63 3.27
CA ALA A 56 3.78 20.18 3.13
C ALA A 56 2.39 19.59 2.83
N LEU A 57 1.36 20.00 3.57
CA LEU A 57 -0.04 19.57 3.33
C LEU A 57 -0.53 19.96 1.93
N ARG A 58 -0.15 21.14 1.44
CA ARG A 58 -0.48 21.56 0.06
C ARG A 58 0.20 20.71 -1.01
N CYS A 59 1.23 19.94 -0.65
CA CYS A 59 1.93 19.03 -1.54
C CYS A 59 1.35 17.60 -1.52
N GLU A 60 0.30 17.30 -0.73
CA GLU A 60 -0.35 15.97 -0.64
C GLU A 60 -0.72 15.37 -1.99
N ARG A 61 -1.10 16.19 -2.97
CA ARG A 61 -1.40 15.72 -4.33
C ARG A 61 -0.21 15.04 -5.04
N PHE A 62 1.01 15.21 -4.53
CA PHE A 62 2.25 14.69 -5.10
C PHE A 62 2.83 13.52 -4.29
N SER A 63 2.32 13.24 -3.10
CA SER A 63 2.82 12.17 -2.22
C SER A 63 1.83 11.85 -1.11
N PHE A 64 1.64 10.54 -0.86
CA PHE A 64 0.83 10.05 0.24
C PHE A 64 1.55 10.05 1.60
N ARG A 65 2.87 10.27 1.60
CA ARG A 65 3.69 10.27 2.82
C ARG A 65 4.66 11.44 2.81
N ILE A 66 4.25 12.51 3.49
CA ILE A 66 4.97 13.78 3.56
C ILE A 66 5.37 14.05 5.01
N GLY A 67 6.65 14.34 5.21
CA GLY A 67 7.23 14.67 6.51
C GLY A 67 8.14 15.87 6.45
N LEU A 68 8.60 16.30 7.62
CA LEU A 68 9.62 17.33 7.74
C LEU A 68 10.95 16.69 8.13
N GLU A 69 12.04 17.39 7.87
CA GLU A 69 13.34 17.07 8.45
C GLU A 69 13.28 17.03 9.99
N GLU A 70 13.90 16.02 10.59
CA GLU A 70 13.89 15.80 12.04
C GLU A 70 14.99 16.63 12.74
N THR A 71 14.85 17.95 12.70
CA THR A 71 15.74 18.90 13.37
C THR A 71 14.93 19.95 14.14
N ASP A 72 15.58 20.68 15.05
CA ASP A 72 14.95 21.77 15.81
C ASP A 72 14.46 22.93 14.90
N HIS A 73 15.08 23.05 13.71
CA HIS A 73 14.80 24.09 12.73
C HIS A 73 14.72 23.47 11.32
N PRO A 74 13.62 22.78 10.99
CA PRO A 74 13.48 22.11 9.70
C PRO A 74 13.37 23.11 8.56
N GLU A 75 14.15 22.90 7.50
CA GLU A 75 14.10 23.71 6.27
C GLU A 75 13.64 22.89 5.06
N SER A 76 13.48 21.57 5.23
CA SER A 76 13.24 20.61 4.14
C SER A 76 11.93 19.85 4.36
N ILE A 77 11.17 19.66 3.27
CA ILE A 77 10.01 18.76 3.20
C ILE A 77 10.48 17.45 2.54
N LEU A 78 10.21 16.33 3.18
CA LEU A 78 10.52 14.99 2.69
C LEU A 78 9.24 14.36 2.15
N MET A 79 9.30 13.77 0.95
CA MET A 79 8.13 13.20 0.28
C MET A 79 8.46 11.82 -0.28
N ASP A 80 7.57 10.86 -0.04
CA ASP A 80 7.62 9.56 -0.71
C ASP A 80 6.83 9.62 -2.02
N VAL A 81 7.54 9.58 -3.14
CA VAL A 81 6.95 9.71 -4.48
C VAL A 81 6.86 8.37 -5.21
N THR A 82 7.10 7.26 -4.49
CA THR A 82 7.07 5.90 -5.04
C THR A 82 5.72 5.61 -5.69
N GLY A 83 5.73 5.19 -6.96
CA GLY A 83 4.52 4.88 -7.72
C GLY A 83 3.69 6.11 -8.16
N VAL A 84 4.07 7.33 -7.76
CA VAL A 84 3.35 8.56 -8.14
C VAL A 84 3.91 9.15 -9.43
N ALA A 85 5.21 9.02 -9.69
CA ALA A 85 5.89 9.61 -10.83
C ALA A 85 5.26 9.27 -12.20
N GLN A 86 4.62 8.11 -12.33
CA GLN A 86 3.94 7.68 -13.57
C GLN A 86 2.80 8.62 -13.99
N PHE A 87 2.15 9.31 -13.05
CA PHE A 87 1.09 10.27 -13.35
C PHE A 87 1.60 11.63 -13.86
N PHE A 88 2.92 11.84 -13.83
CA PHE A 88 3.57 13.10 -14.17
C PHE A 88 4.62 12.95 -15.27
N SER A 89 4.49 11.96 -16.15
CA SER A 89 5.49 11.67 -17.21
C SER A 89 6.88 11.31 -16.65
N GLY A 90 6.93 10.65 -15.48
CA GLY A 90 8.16 10.24 -14.81
C GLY A 90 8.62 11.22 -13.72
N GLU A 91 9.75 10.89 -13.08
CA GLU A 91 10.26 11.65 -11.93
C GLU A 91 10.63 13.09 -12.28
N GLN A 92 11.19 13.31 -13.48
CA GLN A 92 11.55 14.64 -13.95
C GLN A 92 10.32 15.55 -14.09
N GLY A 93 9.25 15.05 -14.72
CA GLY A 93 8.01 15.81 -14.87
C GLY A 93 7.30 16.07 -13.54
N LEU A 94 7.35 15.12 -12.60
CA LEU A 94 6.90 15.33 -11.21
C LEU A 94 7.65 16.48 -10.54
N ALA A 95 8.99 16.47 -10.62
CA ALA A 95 9.82 17.49 -10.00
C ALA A 95 9.59 18.89 -10.60
N GLU A 96 9.37 18.97 -11.91
CA GLU A 96 9.04 20.21 -12.62
C GLU A 96 7.65 20.75 -12.28
N GLU A 97 6.64 19.87 -12.18
CA GLU A 97 5.29 20.26 -11.76
C GLU A 97 5.28 20.75 -10.30
N LEU A 98 6.02 20.08 -9.41
CA LEU A 98 6.21 20.52 -8.04
C LEU A 98 6.92 21.90 -7.98
N ALA A 99 7.96 22.10 -8.79
CA ALA A 99 8.66 23.38 -8.89
C ALA A 99 7.72 24.51 -9.34
N ARG A 100 6.91 24.26 -10.38
CA ARG A 100 5.90 25.21 -10.88
C ARG A 100 4.82 25.52 -9.84
N ALA A 101 4.34 24.51 -9.12
CA ALA A 101 3.33 24.68 -8.08
C ALA A 101 3.82 25.58 -6.94
N LEU A 102 5.07 25.40 -6.51
CA LEU A 102 5.70 26.20 -5.45
C LEU A 102 6.04 27.61 -5.93
N SER A 103 6.51 27.76 -7.18
CA SER A 103 6.83 29.07 -7.75
C SER A 103 5.59 29.96 -7.93
N ASN A 104 4.44 29.37 -8.29
CA ASN A 104 3.17 30.09 -8.41
C ASN A 104 2.73 30.71 -7.06
N LYS A 105 3.18 30.14 -5.94
CA LYS A 105 2.96 30.66 -4.58
C LYS A 105 4.11 31.56 -4.10
N ARG A 106 5.04 31.94 -4.98
CA ARG A 106 6.21 32.80 -4.72
C ARG A 106 7.24 32.19 -3.76
N TYR A 107 7.25 30.86 -3.62
CA TYR A 107 8.33 30.18 -2.90
C TYR A 107 9.53 29.94 -3.83
N ASN A 108 10.72 30.04 -3.28
CA ASN A 108 11.96 29.69 -3.96
C ASN A 108 12.43 28.32 -3.45
N SER A 109 11.97 27.26 -4.10
CA SER A 109 12.30 25.88 -3.72
C SER A 109 13.48 25.32 -4.52
N ARG A 110 14.22 24.42 -3.87
CA ARG A 110 15.16 23.50 -4.51
C ARG A 110 14.60 22.11 -4.35
N ILE A 111 14.49 21.38 -5.45
CA ILE A 111 13.83 20.07 -5.49
C ILE A 111 14.82 19.05 -6.02
N ALA A 112 14.91 17.92 -5.34
CA ALA A 112 15.60 16.76 -5.88
C ALA A 112 14.84 15.47 -5.59
N ILE A 113 14.93 14.51 -6.52
CA ILE A 113 14.38 13.16 -6.38
C ILE A 113 15.55 12.18 -6.51
N SER A 114 15.57 11.18 -5.63
CA SER A 114 16.61 10.14 -5.57
C SER A 114 16.05 8.92 -4.83
N GLU A 115 16.76 7.79 -4.87
CA GLU A 115 16.34 6.53 -4.23
C GLU A 115 16.25 6.60 -2.70
N THR A 116 17.00 7.51 -2.06
CA THR A 116 17.08 7.59 -0.59
C THR A 116 16.86 9.01 -0.10
N ILE A 117 16.34 9.13 1.12
CA ILE A 117 16.13 10.43 1.79
C ILE A 117 17.46 11.20 1.89
N GLY A 118 18.54 10.53 2.31
CA GLY A 118 19.86 11.16 2.42
C GLY A 118 20.43 11.67 1.10
N SER A 119 20.27 10.91 0.01
CA SER A 119 20.74 11.33 -1.31
C SER A 119 19.89 12.47 -1.89
N ALA A 120 18.57 12.39 -1.77
CA ALA A 120 17.65 13.44 -2.19
C ALA A 120 17.90 14.75 -1.42
N TRP A 121 18.11 14.67 -0.10
CA TRP A 121 18.42 15.83 0.74
C TRP A 121 19.75 16.48 0.31
N ALA A 122 20.82 15.70 0.16
CA ALA A 122 22.12 16.23 -0.28
C ALA A 122 22.02 16.88 -1.67
N ALA A 123 21.29 16.26 -2.60
CA ALA A 123 21.04 16.81 -3.93
C ALA A 123 20.24 18.11 -3.88
N ALA A 124 19.17 18.19 -3.09
CA ALA A 124 18.34 19.38 -2.98
C ALA A 124 19.11 20.59 -2.41
N HIS A 125 20.01 20.36 -1.45
CA HIS A 125 20.79 21.43 -0.82
C HIS A 125 21.99 21.88 -1.63
N PHE A 126 22.70 20.95 -2.30
CA PHE A 126 24.01 21.21 -2.90
C PHE A 126 24.08 21.07 -4.42
N LEU A 127 23.15 20.37 -5.07
CA LEU A 127 23.09 20.21 -6.53
C LEU A 127 21.96 21.02 -7.18
N ALA A 128 20.77 21.01 -6.59
CA ALA A 128 19.59 21.61 -7.19
C ALA A 128 19.64 23.14 -7.13
N GLY A 129 19.33 23.77 -8.26
CA GLY A 129 19.19 25.21 -8.38
C GLY A 129 17.74 25.67 -8.15
N PRO A 130 17.52 26.98 -7.91
CA PRO A 130 16.19 27.58 -8.01
C PRO A 130 15.54 27.25 -9.35
N LEU A 131 14.34 26.64 -9.34
CA LEU A 131 13.61 26.24 -10.56
C LEU A 131 14.36 25.25 -11.46
N GLN A 132 15.42 24.61 -10.96
CA GLN A 132 16.18 23.59 -11.67
C GLN A 132 16.17 22.30 -10.84
N PRO A 133 15.06 21.54 -10.90
CA PRO A 133 14.96 20.28 -10.17
C PRO A 133 16.01 19.28 -10.66
N VAL A 134 16.52 18.46 -9.75
CA VAL A 134 17.53 17.44 -10.05
C VAL A 134 16.97 16.06 -9.74
N VAL A 135 16.94 15.19 -10.73
CA VAL A 135 16.64 13.76 -10.52
C VAL A 135 17.95 12.99 -10.59
N ILE A 136 18.22 12.18 -9.56
CA ILE A 136 19.36 11.26 -9.51
C ILE A 136 18.81 9.84 -9.73
N PRO A 137 19.06 9.23 -10.89
CA PRO A 137 18.63 7.87 -11.16
C PRO A 137 19.24 6.85 -10.21
N ALA A 138 18.59 5.70 -10.13
CA ALA A 138 19.07 4.53 -9.42
C ALA A 138 20.54 4.19 -9.76
N GLY A 139 21.37 4.05 -8.73
CA GLY A 139 22.80 3.72 -8.90
C GLY A 139 23.72 4.88 -9.30
N GLU A 140 23.23 6.10 -9.55
CA GLU A 140 24.06 7.28 -9.90
C GLU A 140 24.52 8.12 -8.68
N LEU A 141 24.65 7.50 -7.50
CA LEU A 141 25.07 8.17 -6.26
C LEU A 141 26.47 8.81 -6.35
N ASN A 142 27.28 8.43 -7.35
CA ASN A 142 28.59 9.03 -7.62
C ASN A 142 28.50 10.55 -7.87
N ARG A 143 27.34 11.06 -8.32
CA ARG A 143 27.08 12.50 -8.46
C ARG A 143 27.15 13.27 -7.14
N LEU A 144 26.93 12.60 -6.01
CA LEU A 144 26.97 13.19 -4.68
C LEU A 144 28.35 13.15 -4.02
N GLU A 145 29.28 12.33 -4.50
CA GLU A 145 30.62 12.25 -3.93
C GLU A 145 31.38 13.58 -3.87
N PRO A 146 31.34 14.46 -4.90
CA PRO A 146 32.02 15.75 -4.85
C PRO A 146 31.36 16.74 -3.87
N MET A 147 30.18 16.42 -3.34
CA MET A 147 29.43 17.34 -2.49
C MET A 147 30.09 17.53 -1.12
N PRO A 148 29.84 18.67 -0.45
CA PRO A 148 30.35 18.92 0.88
C PRO A 148 29.88 17.88 1.90
N VAL A 149 30.68 17.61 2.93
CA VAL A 149 30.30 16.71 4.05
C VAL A 149 29.04 17.14 4.80
N MET A 150 28.64 18.41 4.68
CA MET A 150 27.36 18.92 5.18
C MET A 150 26.16 18.19 4.56
N GLY A 151 26.32 17.63 3.35
CA GLY A 151 25.35 16.75 2.68
C GLY A 151 24.95 15.51 3.49
N LEU A 152 25.76 15.11 4.48
CA LEU A 152 25.49 13.94 5.32
C LEU A 152 24.57 14.23 6.51
N ARG A 153 24.13 15.48 6.75
CA ARG A 153 23.28 15.85 7.89
C ARG A 153 23.88 15.43 9.24
N LEU A 154 25.17 15.72 9.42
CA LEU A 154 25.92 15.45 10.65
C LEU A 154 25.78 16.63 11.61
N ASP A 155 25.96 16.36 12.90
CA ASP A 155 26.00 17.40 13.93
C ASP A 155 27.18 18.38 13.74
N ASP A 156 27.01 19.61 14.21
CA ASP A 156 28.00 20.68 14.08
C ASP A 156 29.36 20.34 14.71
N SER A 157 29.37 19.53 15.76
CA SER A 157 30.61 19.12 16.43
C SER A 157 31.42 18.17 15.54
N THR A 158 30.76 17.23 14.87
CA THR A 158 31.39 16.31 13.91
C THR A 158 31.83 17.03 12.65
N LEU A 159 31.03 17.96 12.12
CA LEU A 159 31.40 18.79 10.97
C LEU A 159 32.66 19.62 11.27
N THR A 160 32.73 20.23 12.46
CA THR A 160 33.91 21.01 12.88
C THR A 160 35.17 20.13 12.98
N LYS A 161 35.05 18.90 13.49
CA LYS A 161 36.17 17.94 13.56
C LYS A 161 36.65 17.54 12.16
N LEU A 162 35.73 17.24 11.25
CA LEU A 162 36.06 16.90 9.86
C LEU A 162 36.77 18.05 9.14
N GLN A 163 36.27 19.28 9.30
CA GLN A 163 36.89 20.48 8.74
C GLN A 163 38.32 20.69 9.25
N ARG A 164 38.56 20.51 10.56
CA ARG A 164 39.92 20.61 11.15
C ARG A 164 40.90 19.58 10.59
N LEU A 165 40.41 18.44 10.15
CA LEU A 165 41.20 17.37 9.52
C LEU A 165 41.32 17.53 8.00
N GLY A 166 40.78 18.61 7.42
CA GLY A 166 40.81 18.87 5.99
C GLY A 166 39.84 18.01 5.17
N ILE A 167 38.91 17.31 5.83
CA ILE A 167 37.90 16.48 5.18
C ILE A 167 36.68 17.36 4.89
N GLN A 168 36.48 17.69 3.61
CA GLN A 168 35.45 18.63 3.15
C GLN A 168 34.39 17.99 2.26
N THR A 169 34.69 16.85 1.63
CA THR A 169 33.78 16.21 0.66
C THR A 169 33.32 14.82 1.09
N ILE A 170 32.14 14.40 0.61
CA ILE A 170 31.60 13.05 0.85
C ILE A 170 32.56 11.98 0.31
N ARG A 171 33.19 12.22 -0.85
CA ARG A 171 34.22 11.34 -1.41
C ARG A 171 35.35 11.04 -0.43
N GLN A 172 35.86 12.07 0.24
CA GLN A 172 36.96 11.91 1.19
C GLN A 172 36.53 11.07 2.39
N VAL A 173 35.29 11.24 2.88
CA VAL A 173 34.76 10.40 3.96
C VAL A 173 34.60 8.95 3.51
N LEU A 174 34.12 8.72 2.28
CA LEU A 174 33.98 7.38 1.70
C LEU A 174 35.32 6.64 1.51
N ALA A 175 36.41 7.39 1.34
CA ALA A 175 37.75 6.84 1.22
C ALA A 175 38.36 6.40 2.56
N LEU A 176 37.77 6.80 3.69
CA LEU A 176 38.23 6.42 5.03
C LEU A 176 37.70 5.05 5.44
N ASP A 177 38.45 4.35 6.29
CA ASP A 177 38.03 3.09 6.86
C ASP A 177 36.90 3.27 7.87
N ARG A 178 35.92 2.36 7.83
CA ARG A 178 34.73 2.43 8.69
C ARG A 178 35.07 2.31 10.17
N ALA A 179 36.13 1.59 10.53
CA ALA A 179 36.58 1.44 11.90
C ALA A 179 37.09 2.77 12.48
N SER A 180 37.93 3.51 11.74
CA SER A 180 38.39 4.83 12.16
C SER A 180 37.27 5.87 12.18
N LEU A 181 36.31 5.79 11.26
CA LEU A 181 35.13 6.68 11.27
C LEU A 181 34.35 6.53 12.58
N THR A 182 34.00 5.30 12.96
CA THR A 182 33.26 5.03 14.20
C THR A 182 34.07 5.41 15.44
N SER A 183 35.36 5.08 15.48
CA SER A 183 36.22 5.33 16.65
C SER A 183 36.47 6.83 16.89
N ARG A 184 36.62 7.64 15.84
CA ARG A 184 37.00 9.06 15.95
C ARG A 184 35.82 10.02 15.94
N PHE A 185 34.76 9.69 15.21
CA PHE A 185 33.61 10.58 14.98
C PHE A 185 32.28 10.01 15.50
N GLY A 186 32.26 8.75 15.95
CA GLY A 186 31.06 8.08 16.43
C GLY A 186 30.31 7.32 15.33
N ALA A 187 29.27 6.58 15.73
CA ALA A 187 28.51 5.71 14.83
C ALA A 187 27.54 6.46 13.88
N GLU A 188 27.26 7.73 14.16
CA GLU A 188 26.32 8.55 13.38
C GLU A 188 26.80 8.76 11.95
N ILE A 189 28.09 9.08 11.75
CA ILE A 189 28.63 9.30 10.40
C ILE A 189 28.48 8.07 9.51
N VAL A 190 28.69 6.89 10.07
CA VAL A 190 28.53 5.61 9.37
C VAL A 190 27.06 5.36 9.06
N THR A 191 26.18 5.67 10.00
CA THR A 191 24.72 5.56 9.81
C THR A 191 24.24 6.48 8.68
N ARG A 192 24.69 7.73 8.66
CA ARG A 192 24.33 8.71 7.61
C ARG A 192 24.89 8.33 6.23
N LEU A 193 26.09 7.76 6.18
CA LEU A 193 26.66 7.23 4.93
C LEU A 193 25.87 6.03 4.41
N ASP A 194 25.46 5.10 5.29
CA ASP A 194 24.68 3.94 4.90
C ASP A 194 23.26 4.32 4.44
N GLN A 195 22.65 5.33 5.07
CA GLN A 195 21.38 5.92 4.63
C GLN A 195 21.51 6.60 3.27
N LEU A 196 22.57 7.40 3.06
CA LEU A 196 22.83 8.02 1.77
C LEU A 196 22.98 6.98 0.65
N ARG A 197 23.67 5.86 0.93
CA ARG A 197 23.88 4.76 -0.04
C ARG A 197 22.74 3.74 -0.14
N GLY A 198 21.67 3.88 0.63
CA GLY A 198 20.54 2.93 0.63
C GLY A 198 20.86 1.58 1.27
N ARG A 199 21.99 1.45 1.97
CA ARG A 199 22.35 0.23 2.73
C ARG A 199 21.55 0.11 4.02
N ARG A 200 21.08 1.24 4.55
CA ARG A 200 20.22 1.30 5.73
C ARG A 200 18.98 2.13 5.38
N PRO A 201 17.75 1.62 5.62
CA PRO A 201 16.55 2.37 5.35
C PRO A 201 16.41 3.58 6.29
N GLU A 202 15.77 4.62 5.79
CA GLU A 202 15.38 5.83 6.52
C GLU A 202 13.88 6.07 6.29
N THR A 203 13.15 6.44 7.33
CA THR A 203 11.68 6.54 7.30
C THR A 203 11.27 8.01 7.36
N ILE A 204 10.27 8.40 6.56
CA ILE A 204 9.64 9.71 6.65
C ILE A 204 8.58 9.66 7.76
N THR A 205 8.76 10.48 8.80
CA THR A 205 7.75 10.71 9.84
C THR A 205 6.69 11.70 9.32
N PRO A 206 5.42 11.30 9.17
CA PRO A 206 4.39 12.17 8.59
C PRO A 206 4.18 13.46 9.39
N CYS A 207 4.06 14.60 8.70
CA CYS A 207 3.89 15.91 9.34
C CYS A 207 2.46 16.14 9.89
N HIS A 208 1.52 15.28 9.53
CA HIS A 208 0.18 15.21 10.09
C HIS A 208 -0.23 13.74 10.24
N PRO A 209 -1.03 13.40 11.26
CA PRO A 209 -1.63 12.07 11.32
C PRO A 209 -2.52 11.88 10.09
N LEU A 210 -2.48 10.69 9.49
CA LEU A 210 -3.43 10.31 8.43
C LEU A 210 -4.85 10.64 8.90
N PRO A 211 -5.74 11.13 8.02
CA PRO A 211 -7.09 11.50 8.41
C PRO A 211 -7.82 10.29 9.01
N THR A 212 -7.95 10.26 10.33
CA THR A 212 -8.73 9.24 11.04
C THR A 212 -10.20 9.64 11.02
N TYR A 213 -11.03 8.84 10.37
CA TYR A 213 -12.48 9.03 10.40
C TYR A 213 -13.03 8.26 11.59
N ARG A 214 -13.01 8.92 12.75
CA ARG A 214 -13.35 8.33 14.04
C ARG A 214 -14.31 9.23 14.80
N VAL A 215 -15.36 8.62 15.35
CA VAL A 215 -16.31 9.27 16.25
C VAL A 215 -16.43 8.43 17.52
N GLU A 216 -16.51 9.09 18.67
CA GLU A 216 -16.67 8.41 19.95
C GLU A 216 -17.72 9.10 20.81
N ARG A 217 -18.38 8.33 21.67
CA ARG A 217 -19.24 8.85 22.73
C ARG A 217 -18.90 8.17 24.05
N ASN A 218 -18.62 9.00 25.05
CA ASN A 218 -18.49 8.62 26.44
C ASN A 218 -19.86 8.85 27.10
N LEU A 219 -20.32 7.87 27.87
CA LEU A 219 -21.57 7.90 28.62
C LEU A 219 -21.26 8.08 30.11
N GLU A 220 -22.13 8.82 30.80
CA GLU A 220 -22.03 9.00 32.25
C GLU A 220 -22.48 7.73 33.00
N GLU A 221 -23.47 7.03 32.46
CA GLU A 221 -23.98 5.75 32.96
C GLU A 221 -23.86 4.67 31.87
N GLY A 222 -23.39 3.48 32.26
CA GLY A 222 -23.22 2.36 31.34
C GLY A 222 -24.55 1.82 30.80
N ILE A 223 -24.63 1.58 29.50
CA ILE A 223 -25.82 1.01 28.85
C ILE A 223 -25.62 -0.48 28.54
N SER A 224 -26.63 -1.29 28.87
CA SER A 224 -26.65 -2.74 28.57
C SER A 224 -27.80 -3.14 27.64
N HIS A 225 -28.83 -2.30 27.53
CA HIS A 225 -30.00 -2.59 26.70
C HIS A 225 -29.65 -2.54 25.20
N PRO A 226 -29.95 -3.60 24.42
CA PRO A 226 -29.63 -3.65 22.99
C PRO A 226 -30.21 -2.49 22.18
N GLU A 227 -31.43 -2.04 22.51
CA GLU A 227 -32.09 -0.91 21.85
C GLU A 227 -31.38 0.42 22.11
N ALA A 228 -30.91 0.66 23.33
CA ALA A 228 -30.15 1.86 23.68
C ALA A 228 -28.80 1.90 22.94
N ILE A 229 -28.11 0.75 22.87
CA ILE A 229 -26.89 0.58 22.09
C ILE A 229 -27.18 0.82 20.60
N GLN A 230 -28.31 0.31 20.09
CA GLN A 230 -28.73 0.48 18.71
C GLN A 230 -29.11 1.94 18.37
N GLN A 231 -29.55 2.74 19.34
CA GLN A 231 -29.76 4.16 19.12
C GLN A 231 -28.42 4.91 19.10
N LEU A 232 -27.53 4.61 20.05
CA LEU A 232 -26.24 5.26 20.18
C LEU A 232 -25.34 5.05 18.95
N TRP A 233 -25.20 3.81 18.48
CA TRP A 233 -24.35 3.54 17.31
C TRP A 233 -24.93 4.14 16.02
N SER A 234 -26.24 4.40 15.92
CA SER A 234 -26.91 4.91 14.72
C SER A 234 -26.69 6.41 14.63
N LEU A 235 -26.71 7.07 15.80
CA LEU A 235 -26.28 8.45 15.96
C LEU A 235 -24.80 8.63 15.59
N LEU A 236 -23.93 7.76 16.12
CA LEU A 236 -22.49 7.80 15.81
C LEU A 236 -22.21 7.49 14.33
N LEU A 237 -22.88 6.49 13.76
CA LEU A 237 -22.76 6.16 12.35
C LEU A 237 -23.14 7.35 11.47
N ARG A 238 -24.23 8.05 11.79
CA ARG A 238 -24.60 9.29 11.07
C ARG A 238 -23.50 10.33 11.16
N GLN A 239 -22.97 10.62 12.35
CA GLN A 239 -21.87 11.58 12.53
C GLN A 239 -20.62 11.18 11.74
N LEU A 240 -20.29 9.89 11.70
CA LEU A 240 -19.17 9.40 10.91
C LEU A 240 -19.40 9.62 9.40
N LEU A 241 -20.60 9.30 8.91
CA LEU A 241 -20.96 9.52 7.51
C LEU A 241 -21.01 11.00 7.14
N ASP A 242 -21.39 11.89 8.07
CA ASP A 242 -21.33 13.34 7.89
C ASP A 242 -19.89 13.86 7.72
N LEU A 243 -18.89 13.18 8.30
CA LEU A 243 -17.47 13.49 8.07
C LEU A 243 -16.97 13.04 6.69
N LEU A 244 -17.57 11.99 6.12
CA LEU A 244 -17.17 11.38 4.84
C LEU A 244 -17.89 12.01 3.64
N THR A 245 -19.16 12.39 3.81
CA THR A 245 -20.04 12.85 2.73
C THR A 245 -19.51 14.10 1.99
N PRO A 246 -19.00 15.16 2.65
CA PRO A 246 -18.45 16.33 1.97
C PRO A 246 -17.22 16.04 1.12
N LYS A 247 -16.54 14.93 1.39
CA LYS A 247 -15.34 14.47 0.68
C LYS A 247 -15.66 13.45 -0.43
N CYS A 248 -16.94 13.16 -0.65
CA CYS A 248 -17.40 12.09 -1.55
C CYS A 248 -16.76 10.73 -1.23
N LEU A 249 -16.55 10.44 0.06
CA LEU A 249 -15.97 9.18 0.52
C LEU A 249 -17.05 8.25 1.06
N GLY A 250 -16.83 6.95 0.89
CA GLY A 250 -17.56 5.86 1.50
C GLY A 250 -16.61 4.98 2.31
N THR A 251 -17.15 4.12 3.17
CA THR A 251 -16.35 3.18 3.95
C THR A 251 -16.47 1.76 3.41
N ARG A 252 -15.35 1.05 3.35
CA ARG A 252 -15.26 -0.39 3.05
C ARG A 252 -15.01 -1.21 4.31
N HIS A 253 -14.41 -0.62 5.34
CA HIS A 253 -14.11 -1.29 6.59
C HIS A 253 -14.40 -0.35 7.77
N LEU A 254 -15.36 -0.76 8.60
CA LEU A 254 -15.73 -0.12 9.86
C LEU A 254 -15.32 -0.99 11.04
N GLU A 255 -14.79 -0.37 12.08
CA GLU A 255 -14.62 -0.98 13.39
C GLU A 255 -15.49 -0.24 14.43
N CYS A 256 -16.32 -0.99 15.14
CA CYS A 256 -17.06 -0.54 16.30
C CYS A 256 -16.42 -1.11 17.56
N ARG A 257 -15.91 -0.27 18.45
CA ARG A 257 -15.29 -0.68 19.72
C ARG A 257 -16.15 -0.25 20.90
N PHE A 258 -16.50 -1.22 21.74
CA PHE A 258 -17.26 -1.06 22.96
C PHE A 258 -16.29 -1.16 24.13
N ILE A 259 -16.22 -0.13 24.97
CA ILE A 259 -15.48 -0.15 26.24
C ILE A 259 -16.50 -0.22 27.36
N MET A 260 -16.32 -1.16 28.26
CA MET A 260 -17.25 -1.48 29.34
C MET A 260 -16.76 -0.92 30.69
N GLU A 261 -17.64 -0.89 31.69
CA GLU A 261 -17.34 -0.35 33.04
C GLU A 261 -16.17 -1.07 33.72
N ASP A 262 -16.04 -2.37 33.49
CA ASP A 262 -14.95 -3.22 33.99
C ASP A 262 -13.60 -3.00 33.27
N ARG A 263 -13.53 -2.00 32.36
CA ARG A 263 -12.40 -1.68 31.48
C ARG A 263 -12.07 -2.75 30.44
N THR A 264 -12.92 -3.76 30.29
CA THR A 264 -12.80 -4.68 29.15
C THR A 264 -13.26 -3.97 27.88
N SER A 265 -12.74 -4.40 26.74
CA SER A 265 -13.11 -3.85 25.44
C SER A 265 -13.41 -4.97 24.46
N GLN A 266 -14.47 -4.79 23.68
CA GLN A 266 -14.84 -5.71 22.61
C GLN A 266 -14.99 -4.92 21.31
N SER A 267 -14.54 -5.49 20.20
CA SER A 267 -14.70 -4.87 18.88
C SER A 267 -15.54 -5.73 17.96
N LEU A 268 -16.23 -5.04 17.05
CA LEU A 268 -17.03 -5.59 15.99
C LEU A 268 -16.54 -4.96 14.69
N SER A 269 -16.08 -5.82 13.78
CA SER A 269 -15.45 -5.42 12.53
C SER A 269 -16.40 -5.74 11.38
N LEU A 270 -16.74 -4.72 10.59
CA LEU A 270 -17.61 -4.84 9.42
C LEU A 270 -16.82 -4.50 8.16
N ARG A 271 -16.59 -5.50 7.32
CA ARG A 271 -15.98 -5.34 5.99
C ARG A 271 -17.04 -5.46 4.90
N LEU A 272 -16.98 -4.57 3.93
CA LEU A 272 -17.92 -4.41 2.84
C LEU A 272 -17.22 -4.64 1.50
N CYS A 273 -17.94 -5.21 0.54
CA CYS A 273 -17.41 -5.48 -0.79
C CYS A 273 -17.16 -4.20 -1.61
N GLU A 274 -17.96 -3.17 -1.36
CA GLU A 274 -17.91 -1.85 -2.01
C GLU A 274 -17.95 -0.74 -0.97
N ALA A 275 -17.31 0.38 -1.29
CA ALA A 275 -17.38 1.57 -0.45
C ALA A 275 -18.80 2.12 -0.48
N THR A 276 -19.41 2.31 0.68
CA THR A 276 -20.78 2.83 0.79
C THR A 276 -20.89 3.90 1.86
N ASN A 277 -21.82 4.83 1.65
CA ASN A 277 -22.27 5.79 2.65
C ASN A 277 -23.76 5.58 3.00
N ASP A 278 -24.35 4.46 2.60
CA ASP A 278 -25.74 4.12 2.89
C ASP A 278 -25.90 3.77 4.37
N GLN A 279 -26.39 4.74 5.15
CA GLN A 279 -26.57 4.61 6.60
C GLN A 279 -27.44 3.39 6.96
N GLN A 280 -28.54 3.17 6.22
CA GLN A 280 -29.49 2.12 6.55
C GLN A 280 -28.88 0.74 6.33
N HIS A 281 -28.20 0.56 5.19
CA HIS A 281 -27.52 -0.69 4.88
C HIS A 281 -26.45 -1.05 5.91
N ILE A 282 -25.62 -0.09 6.31
CA ILE A 282 -24.59 -0.32 7.35
C ILE A 282 -25.25 -0.65 8.70
N ALA A 283 -26.30 0.08 9.09
CA ALA A 283 -27.01 -0.16 10.35
C ALA A 283 -27.65 -1.56 10.41
N ASP A 284 -28.24 -2.02 9.31
CA ASP A 284 -28.82 -3.37 9.21
C ASP A 284 -27.74 -4.46 9.36
N LEU A 285 -26.57 -4.27 8.75
CA LEU A 285 -25.44 -5.21 8.87
C LEU A 285 -24.86 -5.24 10.28
N LEU A 286 -24.72 -4.09 10.92
CA LEU A 286 -24.29 -3.99 12.32
C LEU A 286 -25.28 -4.71 13.24
N ARG A 287 -26.60 -4.53 13.02
CA ARG A 287 -27.67 -5.22 13.76
C ARG A 287 -27.53 -6.74 13.69
N LEU A 288 -27.26 -7.28 12.49
CA LEU A 288 -27.03 -8.72 12.30
C LEU A 288 -25.80 -9.23 13.08
N GLN A 289 -24.76 -8.41 13.25
CA GLN A 289 -23.58 -8.77 14.04
C GLN A 289 -23.83 -8.62 15.55
N GLN A 290 -24.65 -7.67 15.98
CA GLN A 290 -25.02 -7.48 17.38
C GLN A 290 -25.73 -8.69 17.97
N GLU A 291 -26.52 -9.43 17.18
CA GLU A 291 -27.15 -10.69 17.63
C GLU A 291 -26.13 -11.75 18.10
N LYS A 292 -24.90 -11.69 17.57
CA LYS A 292 -23.79 -12.57 17.96
C LYS A 292 -22.98 -12.01 19.14
N LEU A 293 -23.13 -10.72 19.44
CA LEU A 293 -22.34 -10.00 20.43
C LEU A 293 -22.89 -10.26 21.83
N ARG A 294 -22.07 -10.84 22.71
CA ARG A 294 -22.35 -10.95 24.15
C ARG A 294 -21.41 -10.02 24.90
N LEU A 295 -21.96 -8.91 25.38
CA LEU A 295 -21.25 -7.94 26.19
C LEU A 295 -21.15 -8.46 27.64
N SER A 296 -19.96 -8.37 28.25
CA SER A 296 -19.72 -8.85 29.61
C SER A 296 -20.22 -7.87 30.69
N SER A 297 -20.30 -6.58 30.37
CA SER A 297 -20.63 -5.49 31.29
C SER A 297 -21.27 -4.32 30.51
N PRO A 298 -21.99 -3.39 31.16
CA PRO A 298 -22.55 -2.21 30.50
C PRO A 298 -21.49 -1.38 29.77
N VAL A 299 -21.84 -0.85 28.60
CA VAL A 299 -20.96 -0.06 27.73
C VAL A 299 -20.92 1.38 28.21
N VAL A 300 -19.72 1.92 28.44
CA VAL A 300 -19.48 3.33 28.82
C VAL A 300 -18.89 4.15 27.69
N VAL A 301 -18.16 3.53 26.76
CA VAL A 301 -17.65 4.21 25.58
C VAL A 301 -17.97 3.40 24.33
N LEU A 302 -18.52 4.06 23.33
CA LEU A 302 -18.66 3.52 21.99
C LEU A 302 -17.84 4.35 21.01
N ILE A 303 -16.97 3.67 20.26
CA ILE A 303 -16.13 4.25 19.21
C ILE A 303 -16.53 3.61 17.89
N ILE A 304 -16.74 4.41 16.86
CA ILE A 304 -16.88 3.94 15.48
C ILE A 304 -15.78 4.60 14.63
N GLU A 305 -15.01 3.78 13.94
CA GLU A 305 -13.90 4.20 13.11
C GLU A 305 -14.01 3.57 11.72
N ALA A 306 -13.86 4.39 10.67
CA ALA A 306 -13.70 3.89 9.31
C ALA A 306 -12.20 3.69 9.04
N LEU A 307 -11.78 2.43 9.03
CA LEU A 307 -10.39 1.99 8.83
C LEU A 307 -10.00 1.98 7.35
N ASP A 308 -10.97 1.74 6.46
CA ASP A 308 -10.80 1.81 5.02
C ASP A 308 -11.90 2.69 4.43
N VAL A 309 -11.48 3.76 3.76
CA VAL A 309 -12.35 4.71 3.06
C VAL A 309 -11.88 4.85 1.63
N SER A 310 -12.83 4.92 0.71
CA SER A 310 -12.55 5.08 -0.71
C SER A 310 -13.55 6.06 -1.32
N PRO A 311 -13.19 6.77 -2.40
CA PRO A 311 -14.14 7.59 -3.15
C PRO A 311 -15.39 6.79 -3.51
N LEU A 312 -16.56 7.40 -3.32
CA LEU A 312 -17.81 6.84 -3.83
C LEU A 312 -17.83 7.04 -5.34
N GLU A 313 -17.96 5.95 -6.08
CA GLU A 313 -18.25 6.05 -7.50
C GLU A 313 -19.66 6.63 -7.67
N THR A 314 -19.74 7.92 -7.98
CA THR A 314 -20.99 8.59 -8.27
C THR A 314 -21.34 8.30 -9.72
N ILE A 315 -22.03 7.18 -9.96
CA ILE A 315 -22.39 6.75 -11.31
C ILE A 315 -23.80 7.24 -11.60
N GLN A 316 -23.92 8.12 -12.60
CA GLN A 316 -25.19 8.64 -13.10
C GLN A 316 -26.13 7.47 -13.48
N GLN A 317 -27.35 7.49 -12.95
CA GLN A 317 -28.38 6.52 -13.32
C GLN A 317 -28.77 6.73 -14.80
N GLU A 318 -28.80 5.65 -15.58
CA GLU A 318 -29.27 5.71 -16.96
C GLU A 318 -30.78 5.98 -16.98
N LEU A 319 -31.18 6.99 -17.74
CA LEU A 319 -32.56 7.48 -17.79
C LEU A 319 -33.54 6.47 -18.43
N PHE A 320 -33.03 5.47 -19.16
CA PHE A 320 -33.84 4.56 -19.99
C PHE A 320 -33.50 3.07 -19.85
N ASP A 321 -32.54 2.67 -19.00
CA ASP A 321 -32.18 1.25 -18.81
C ASP A 321 -32.03 0.93 -17.31
N GLY A 322 -33.16 0.68 -16.65
CA GLY A 322 -33.26 0.56 -15.19
C GLY A 322 -32.88 -0.82 -14.60
N GLY A 323 -32.45 -1.79 -15.41
CA GLY A 323 -32.33 -3.19 -14.97
C GLY A 323 -30.94 -3.59 -14.48
N THR A 324 -29.96 -3.61 -15.38
CA THR A 324 -28.65 -4.27 -15.17
C THR A 324 -27.83 -3.69 -14.01
N ARG A 325 -27.91 -2.39 -13.76
CA ARG A 325 -27.06 -1.71 -12.77
C ARG A 325 -27.65 -1.67 -11.36
N GLY A 326 -28.98 -1.64 -11.24
CA GLY A 326 -29.65 -1.88 -9.97
C GLY A 326 -29.34 -3.26 -9.41
N HIS A 327 -29.21 -4.26 -10.29
CA HIS A 327 -28.81 -5.62 -9.92
C HIS A 327 -27.40 -5.69 -9.34
N ALA A 328 -26.43 -4.90 -9.83
CA ALA A 328 -25.06 -4.90 -9.29
C ALA A 328 -25.03 -4.40 -7.83
N ARG A 329 -25.67 -3.26 -7.53
CA ARG A 329 -25.78 -2.77 -6.14
C ARG A 329 -26.55 -3.74 -5.24
N GLN A 330 -27.65 -4.31 -5.73
CA GLN A 330 -28.42 -5.31 -4.98
C GLN A 330 -27.61 -6.59 -4.72
N PHE A 331 -26.80 -7.02 -5.69
CA PHE A 331 -25.88 -8.13 -5.55
C PHE A 331 -24.82 -7.85 -4.49
N SER A 332 -24.15 -6.69 -4.53
CA SER A 332 -23.18 -6.29 -3.51
C SER A 332 -23.82 -6.18 -2.12
N MET A 333 -25.06 -5.71 -2.01
CA MET A 333 -25.83 -5.73 -0.76
C MET A 333 -26.12 -7.16 -0.27
N LEU A 334 -26.48 -8.07 -1.16
CA LEU A 334 -26.71 -9.49 -0.86
C LEU A 334 -25.43 -10.15 -0.34
N VAL A 335 -24.31 -9.96 -1.04
CA VAL A 335 -23.00 -10.51 -0.64
C VAL A 335 -22.60 -9.99 0.74
N ASN A 336 -22.78 -8.70 1.02
CA ASN A 336 -22.50 -8.14 2.34
C ASN A 336 -23.36 -8.78 3.44
N ARG A 337 -24.66 -9.02 3.19
CA ARG A 337 -25.55 -9.70 4.14
C ARG A 337 -25.14 -11.16 4.37
N LEU A 338 -24.82 -11.89 3.30
CA LEU A 338 -24.35 -13.27 3.40
C LEU A 338 -23.04 -13.35 4.17
N SER A 339 -22.07 -12.47 3.87
CA SER A 339 -20.76 -12.44 4.52
C SER A 339 -20.88 -12.07 6.00
N SER A 340 -21.77 -11.13 6.34
CA SER A 340 -22.08 -10.78 7.72
C SER A 340 -22.70 -11.97 8.48
N ARG A 341 -23.66 -12.67 7.87
CA ARG A 341 -24.38 -13.76 8.54
C ARG A 341 -23.56 -15.05 8.65
N LEU A 342 -22.96 -15.51 7.56
CA LEU A 342 -22.24 -16.79 7.47
C LEU A 342 -20.75 -16.67 7.81
N GLY A 343 -20.20 -15.46 7.82
CA GLY A 343 -18.76 -15.20 7.91
C GLY A 343 -18.13 -15.01 6.52
N ALA A 344 -17.08 -14.18 6.45
CA ALA A 344 -16.42 -13.86 5.19
C ALA A 344 -15.79 -15.09 4.49
N GLU A 345 -15.34 -16.07 5.27
CA GLU A 345 -14.75 -17.32 4.75
C GLU A 345 -15.78 -18.26 4.10
N ALA A 346 -17.07 -18.08 4.37
CA ALA A 346 -18.13 -18.93 3.85
C ALA A 346 -18.70 -18.45 2.51
N VAL A 347 -18.38 -17.21 2.08
CA VAL A 347 -18.88 -16.61 0.85
C VAL A 347 -17.75 -16.52 -0.16
N LEU A 348 -17.70 -17.53 -1.03
CA LEU A 348 -16.58 -17.78 -1.93
C LEU A 348 -17.01 -17.65 -3.40
N VAL A 349 -16.08 -17.23 -4.25
CA VAL A 349 -16.19 -17.22 -5.71
C VAL A 349 -15.05 -18.07 -6.29
N PRO A 350 -15.31 -18.91 -7.29
CA PRO A 350 -14.25 -19.59 -8.02
C PRO A 350 -13.47 -18.59 -8.87
N CYS A 351 -12.15 -18.56 -8.70
CA CYS A 351 -11.24 -17.82 -9.56
C CYS A 351 -10.35 -18.78 -10.33
N LEU A 352 -10.12 -18.46 -11.59
CA LEU A 352 -9.22 -19.21 -12.44
C LEU A 352 -7.78 -18.80 -12.17
N LEU A 353 -6.92 -19.78 -11.91
CA LEU A 353 -5.48 -19.60 -11.80
C LEU A 353 -4.79 -20.10 -13.07
N PRO A 354 -3.66 -19.49 -13.47
CA PRO A 354 -2.88 -19.92 -14.63
C PRO A 354 -2.06 -21.20 -14.36
N ASP A 355 -2.57 -22.13 -13.57
CA ASP A 355 -1.94 -23.43 -13.28
C ASP A 355 -2.48 -24.50 -14.24
N PRO A 356 -1.63 -25.23 -14.97
CA PRO A 356 -2.07 -26.32 -15.84
C PRO A 356 -2.57 -27.56 -15.08
N VAL A 357 -2.25 -27.72 -13.79
CA VAL A 357 -2.71 -28.84 -12.97
C VAL A 357 -4.19 -28.65 -12.64
N PRO A 358 -5.10 -29.58 -13.01
CA PRO A 358 -6.55 -29.37 -12.89
C PRO A 358 -7.03 -29.02 -11.48
N GLU A 359 -6.46 -29.65 -10.46
CA GLU A 359 -6.78 -29.43 -9.05
C GLU A 359 -6.40 -28.04 -8.55
N ARG A 360 -5.47 -27.38 -9.25
CA ARG A 360 -4.94 -26.04 -8.91
C ARG A 360 -5.41 -24.96 -9.88
N ALA A 361 -6.07 -25.35 -10.97
CA ALA A 361 -6.54 -24.43 -11.99
C ALA A 361 -7.68 -23.52 -11.51
N VAL A 362 -8.40 -23.93 -10.46
CA VAL A 362 -9.46 -23.13 -9.84
C VAL A 362 -9.25 -23.08 -8.34
N GLN A 363 -9.24 -21.88 -7.79
CA GLN A 363 -9.21 -21.66 -6.34
C GLN A 363 -10.44 -20.89 -5.91
N MET A 364 -11.00 -21.27 -4.77
CA MET A 364 -12.09 -20.53 -4.15
C MET A 364 -11.52 -19.34 -3.37
N HIS A 365 -11.83 -18.13 -3.81
CA HIS A 365 -11.46 -16.90 -3.13
C HIS A 365 -12.67 -16.28 -2.43
N ARG A 366 -12.42 -15.51 -1.37
CA ARG A 366 -13.49 -14.73 -0.74
C ARG A 366 -13.99 -13.67 -1.71
N VAL A 367 -15.32 -13.50 -1.78
CA VAL A 367 -15.92 -12.50 -2.68
C VAL A 367 -15.41 -11.09 -2.39
N SER A 368 -15.06 -10.78 -1.13
CA SER A 368 -14.47 -9.49 -0.74
C SER A 368 -13.11 -9.21 -1.37
N ASP A 369 -12.33 -10.25 -1.66
CA ASP A 369 -10.98 -10.17 -2.22
C ASP A 369 -11.01 -10.14 -3.75
N ALA A 370 -12.11 -10.63 -4.34
CA ALA A 370 -12.29 -10.77 -5.78
C ALA A 370 -12.33 -9.44 -6.54
N ASN A 371 -12.65 -8.31 -5.90
CA ASN A 371 -12.55 -6.99 -6.55
C ASN A 371 -11.11 -6.60 -6.92
N SER A 372 -10.11 -7.30 -6.38
CA SER A 372 -8.69 -7.16 -6.76
C SER A 372 -8.18 -8.27 -7.67
N ALA A 373 -8.96 -9.33 -7.88
CA ALA A 373 -8.65 -10.34 -8.86
C ALA A 373 -9.07 -9.81 -10.23
N GLU A 374 -8.11 -9.33 -11.01
CA GLU A 374 -8.28 -9.20 -12.45
C GLU A 374 -8.98 -10.46 -12.92
N SER A 375 -10.13 -10.29 -13.59
CA SER A 375 -10.77 -11.37 -14.33
C SER A 375 -9.72 -11.92 -15.28
N THR A 376 -9.03 -12.98 -14.86
CA THR A 376 -8.03 -13.66 -15.65
C THR A 376 -8.81 -14.31 -16.77
N THR A 377 -8.88 -13.59 -17.88
CA THR A 377 -9.36 -14.15 -19.14
C THR A 377 -8.63 -15.47 -19.35
N PHE A 378 -9.41 -16.52 -19.61
CA PHE A 378 -8.88 -17.86 -19.81
C PHE A 378 -7.77 -17.77 -20.87
N PRO A 379 -6.54 -18.23 -20.59
CA PRO A 379 -5.45 -18.06 -21.54
C PRO A 379 -5.83 -18.70 -22.88
N ALA A 380 -5.61 -17.97 -23.98
CA ALA A 380 -5.95 -18.38 -25.35
C ALA A 380 -5.53 -19.83 -25.68
N ARG A 381 -4.40 -20.28 -25.10
CA ARG A 381 -3.82 -21.63 -25.26
C ARG A 381 -4.69 -22.78 -24.75
N PHE A 382 -5.66 -22.51 -23.90
CA PHE A 382 -6.57 -23.53 -23.37
C PHE A 382 -7.95 -23.50 -24.05
N HIS A 383 -8.16 -22.61 -25.05
CA HIS A 383 -9.39 -22.63 -25.85
C HIS A 383 -9.41 -23.88 -26.74
N GLY A 384 -10.48 -24.67 -26.62
CA GLY A 384 -10.68 -25.91 -27.38
C GLY A 384 -10.18 -27.18 -26.69
N VAL A 385 -9.62 -27.08 -25.48
CA VAL A 385 -9.32 -28.26 -24.65
C VAL A 385 -10.56 -28.58 -23.82
N ASP A 386 -11.25 -29.67 -24.15
CA ASP A 386 -12.45 -30.09 -23.43
C ASP A 386 -12.07 -30.59 -22.02
N ARG A 387 -12.53 -29.85 -20.99
CA ARG A 387 -12.37 -30.19 -19.57
C ARG A 387 -13.65 -30.84 -19.04
N PRO A 388 -13.56 -31.76 -18.06
CA PRO A 388 -14.74 -32.38 -17.49
C PRO A 388 -15.62 -31.36 -16.76
N THR A 389 -16.93 -31.59 -16.77
CA THR A 389 -17.93 -30.75 -16.08
C THR A 389 -17.81 -30.92 -14.56
N ALA A 390 -17.43 -32.10 -14.08
CA ALA A 390 -17.14 -32.37 -12.67
C ALA A 390 -15.76 -33.01 -12.49
N LEU A 391 -15.05 -32.53 -11.49
CA LEU A 391 -13.73 -33.02 -11.10
C LEU A 391 -13.79 -33.55 -9.67
N PHE A 392 -13.18 -34.71 -9.43
CA PHE A 392 -13.01 -35.24 -8.08
C PHE A 392 -11.90 -34.47 -7.35
N PRO A 393 -12.07 -34.10 -6.07
CA PRO A 393 -11.03 -33.44 -5.28
C PRO A 393 -9.75 -34.27 -5.16
N GLU A 394 -9.91 -35.60 -5.15
CA GLU A 394 -8.81 -36.56 -5.17
C GLU A 394 -9.04 -37.56 -6.31
N PRO A 395 -8.05 -37.78 -7.21
CA PRO A 395 -8.14 -38.79 -8.24
C PRO A 395 -8.37 -40.19 -7.67
N ARG A 396 -9.32 -40.93 -8.23
CA ARG A 396 -9.67 -42.27 -7.77
C ARG A 396 -8.81 -43.31 -8.46
N PRO A 397 -8.06 -44.17 -7.76
CA PRO A 397 -7.27 -45.22 -8.40
C PRO A 397 -8.19 -46.20 -9.12
N VAL A 398 -7.79 -46.59 -10.34
CA VAL A 398 -8.50 -47.56 -11.17
C VAL A 398 -7.52 -48.57 -11.74
N GLU A 399 -7.99 -49.79 -11.93
CA GLU A 399 -7.22 -50.81 -12.67
C GLU A 399 -7.63 -50.76 -14.13
N VAL A 400 -6.66 -50.84 -15.04
CA VAL A 400 -6.96 -50.80 -16.48
C VAL A 400 -6.26 -51.93 -17.22
N ILE A 401 -6.87 -52.35 -18.32
CA ILE A 401 -6.26 -53.22 -19.33
C ILE A 401 -6.11 -52.38 -20.58
N ALA A 402 -4.86 -52.09 -20.97
CA ALA A 402 -4.53 -51.41 -22.22
C ALA A 402 -4.03 -52.41 -23.26
N MET A 403 -4.37 -52.19 -24.53
CA MET A 403 -3.94 -53.07 -25.65
C MET A 403 -2.47 -52.81 -26.06
N LEU A 404 -1.94 -51.66 -25.67
CA LEU A 404 -0.56 -51.23 -25.90
C LEU A 404 0.04 -50.76 -24.57
N PRO A 405 1.34 -50.96 -24.31
CA PRO A 405 1.99 -50.56 -23.05
C PRO A 405 1.83 -49.07 -22.72
N ASP A 406 1.79 -48.22 -23.75
CA ASP A 406 1.63 -46.76 -23.63
C ASP A 406 0.35 -46.23 -24.27
N GLY A 407 -0.61 -47.12 -24.53
CA GLY A 407 -1.88 -46.77 -25.16
C GLY A 407 -2.99 -46.41 -24.17
N PRO A 408 -4.11 -45.88 -24.68
CA PRO A 408 -5.31 -45.67 -23.89
C PRO A 408 -5.87 -46.99 -23.33
N PRO A 409 -6.65 -46.92 -22.24
CA PRO A 409 -7.24 -48.11 -21.64
C PRO A 409 -8.36 -48.65 -22.53
N ALA A 410 -8.43 -49.98 -22.68
CA ALA A 410 -9.52 -50.67 -23.39
C ALA A 410 -10.61 -51.15 -22.41
N VAL A 411 -10.21 -51.50 -21.18
CA VAL A 411 -11.12 -51.84 -20.09
C VAL A 411 -10.63 -51.15 -18.82
N MET A 412 -11.55 -50.58 -18.04
CA MET A 412 -11.29 -50.01 -16.72
C MET A 412 -12.12 -50.75 -15.67
N PHE A 413 -11.53 -50.95 -14.48
CA PHE A 413 -12.21 -51.49 -13.31
C PHE A 413 -12.15 -50.46 -12.18
N TRP A 414 -13.31 -50.17 -11.59
CA TRP A 414 -13.41 -49.34 -10.39
C TRP A 414 -14.31 -50.04 -9.37
N GLN A 415 -13.77 -50.30 -8.17
CA GLN A 415 -14.46 -51.03 -7.10
C GLN A 415 -15.09 -52.37 -7.55
N GLY A 416 -14.42 -53.08 -8.46
CA GLY A 416 -14.90 -54.35 -9.02
C GLY A 416 -15.93 -54.23 -10.16
N ILE A 417 -16.37 -53.01 -10.49
CA ILE A 417 -17.25 -52.74 -11.63
C ILE A 417 -16.41 -52.58 -12.89
N ARG A 418 -16.77 -53.30 -13.96
CA ARG A 418 -16.11 -53.26 -15.26
C ARG A 418 -16.73 -52.18 -16.16
N PHE A 419 -15.87 -51.40 -16.80
CA PHE A 419 -16.21 -50.41 -17.83
C PHE A 419 -15.47 -50.74 -19.12
N ASP A 420 -16.20 -51.11 -20.16
CA ASP A 420 -15.63 -51.35 -21.50
C ASP A 420 -15.55 -50.04 -22.28
N ILE A 421 -14.37 -49.68 -22.76
CA ILE A 421 -14.10 -48.40 -23.42
C ILE A 421 -14.26 -48.55 -24.93
N SER A 422 -15.20 -47.79 -25.51
CA SER A 422 -15.51 -47.80 -26.94
C SER A 422 -14.67 -46.81 -27.74
N TYR A 423 -14.30 -45.68 -27.11
CA TYR A 423 -13.54 -44.61 -27.76
C TYR A 423 -12.58 -43.95 -26.76
N SER A 424 -11.45 -43.47 -27.25
CA SER A 424 -10.49 -42.68 -26.47
C SER A 424 -9.83 -41.61 -27.35
N THR A 425 -9.53 -40.45 -26.75
CA THR A 425 -8.74 -39.40 -27.40
C THR A 425 -7.24 -39.68 -27.30
N GLU A 426 -6.45 -38.92 -28.08
CA GLU A 426 -5.00 -38.83 -27.82
C GLU A 426 -4.72 -38.25 -26.42
N PRO A 427 -3.58 -38.63 -25.80
CA PRO A 427 -3.24 -38.16 -24.48
C PRO A 427 -2.90 -36.67 -24.46
N GLU A 428 -3.50 -35.94 -23.54
CA GLU A 428 -3.04 -34.63 -23.13
C GLU A 428 -2.02 -34.78 -22.00
N ARG A 429 -0.77 -34.40 -22.27
CA ARG A 429 0.28 -34.42 -21.25
C ARG A 429 0.26 -33.14 -20.41
N ILE A 430 0.09 -33.30 -19.11
CA ILE A 430 0.25 -32.24 -18.12
C ILE A 430 1.52 -32.51 -17.32
N GLU A 431 2.53 -31.65 -17.53
CA GLU A 431 3.80 -31.68 -16.84
C GLU A 431 4.06 -30.33 -16.15
N SER A 432 4.17 -30.32 -14.82
CA SER A 432 4.32 -29.11 -14.01
C SER A 432 5.08 -29.39 -12.71
N GLY A 433 5.44 -28.35 -11.96
CA GLY A 433 6.00 -28.48 -10.60
C GLY A 433 7.51 -28.82 -10.50
N TRP A 434 8.23 -28.91 -11.63
CA TRP A 434 9.70 -29.07 -11.68
C TRP A 434 10.51 -27.92 -11.03
N TRP A 435 9.89 -26.76 -10.75
CA TRP A 435 10.54 -25.61 -10.09
C TRP A 435 10.15 -25.45 -8.60
N ASP A 436 9.03 -26.04 -8.14
CA ASP A 436 8.47 -25.87 -6.78
C ASP A 436 8.49 -27.17 -5.93
N GLY A 437 8.97 -28.29 -6.48
CA GLY A 437 9.19 -29.55 -5.74
C GLY A 437 8.06 -30.56 -5.79
N GLU A 438 6.83 -30.15 -6.07
CA GLU A 438 5.69 -31.07 -6.32
C GLU A 438 5.55 -31.37 -7.82
N TYR A 439 6.52 -32.13 -8.35
CA TYR A 439 6.55 -32.49 -9.77
C TYR A 439 5.38 -33.42 -10.15
N VAL A 440 4.56 -32.97 -11.10
CA VAL A 440 3.41 -33.69 -11.65
C VAL A 440 3.66 -33.98 -13.12
N CYS A 441 3.54 -35.25 -13.53
CA CYS A 441 3.65 -35.67 -14.92
C CYS A 441 2.59 -36.74 -15.23
N ARG A 442 1.54 -36.34 -15.96
CA ARG A 442 0.32 -37.14 -16.17
C ARG A 442 -0.12 -37.08 -17.63
N ASP A 443 -0.50 -38.23 -18.19
CA ASP A 443 -1.15 -38.31 -19.50
C ASP A 443 -2.65 -38.53 -19.31
N TYR A 444 -3.45 -37.52 -19.66
CA TYR A 444 -4.90 -37.51 -19.56
C TYR A 444 -5.56 -38.00 -20.84
N TYR A 445 -6.54 -38.87 -20.70
CA TYR A 445 -7.36 -39.42 -21.77
C TYR A 445 -8.82 -39.10 -21.49
N ARG A 446 -9.53 -38.64 -22.52
CA ARG A 446 -10.98 -38.64 -22.52
C ARG A 446 -11.46 -39.95 -23.13
N VAL A 447 -12.17 -40.75 -22.34
CA VAL A 447 -12.64 -42.07 -22.74
C VAL A 447 -14.17 -42.13 -22.72
N GLU A 448 -14.74 -42.77 -23.73
CA GLU A 448 -16.17 -43.08 -23.79
C GLU A 448 -16.37 -44.56 -23.43
N THR A 449 -17.26 -44.83 -22.49
CA THR A 449 -17.67 -46.20 -22.18
C THR A 449 -18.70 -46.70 -23.19
N SER A 450 -18.83 -48.01 -23.31
CA SER A 450 -19.86 -48.66 -24.14
C SER A 450 -21.29 -48.35 -23.67
N SER A 451 -21.45 -47.84 -22.44
CA SER A 451 -22.71 -47.33 -21.89
C SER A 451 -22.98 -45.85 -22.22
N GLY A 452 -22.07 -45.18 -22.94
CA GLY A 452 -22.18 -43.78 -23.36
C GLY A 452 -21.70 -42.75 -22.33
N GLN A 453 -20.98 -43.18 -21.29
CA GLN A 453 -20.43 -42.27 -20.28
C GLN A 453 -19.07 -41.74 -20.72
N TRP A 454 -18.86 -40.44 -20.58
CA TRP A 454 -17.58 -39.80 -20.88
C TRP A 454 -16.80 -39.56 -19.59
N LEU A 455 -15.64 -40.22 -19.48
CA LEU A 455 -14.79 -40.19 -18.31
C LEU A 455 -13.46 -39.51 -18.64
N TRP A 456 -12.90 -38.82 -17.64
CA TRP A 456 -11.56 -38.25 -17.70
C TRP A 456 -10.63 -39.04 -16.81
N VAL A 457 -9.74 -39.81 -17.43
CA VAL A 457 -8.81 -40.71 -16.75
C VAL A 457 -7.38 -40.32 -17.09
N PHE A 458 -6.43 -40.55 -16.20
CA PHE A 458 -5.02 -40.31 -16.49
C PHE A 458 -4.13 -41.45 -16.05
N ARG A 459 -3.00 -41.56 -16.75
CA ARG A 459 -1.87 -42.37 -16.34
C ARG A 459 -0.85 -41.46 -15.67
N HIS A 460 -0.50 -41.78 -14.43
CA HIS A 460 0.59 -41.12 -13.74
C HIS A 460 1.92 -41.70 -14.24
N LEU A 461 2.79 -40.88 -14.83
CA LEU A 461 3.96 -41.41 -15.56
C LEU A 461 5.10 -41.85 -14.64
N GLN A 462 5.08 -41.46 -13.36
CA GLN A 462 6.13 -41.80 -12.39
C GLN A 462 6.00 -43.23 -11.86
N ASP A 463 4.77 -43.68 -11.60
CA ASP A 463 4.46 -45.01 -11.04
C ASP A 463 3.62 -45.90 -11.99
N HIS A 464 3.23 -45.35 -13.15
CA HIS A 464 2.40 -45.99 -14.17
C HIS A 464 0.99 -46.39 -13.69
N LEU A 465 0.52 -45.81 -12.58
CA LEU A 465 -0.82 -46.05 -12.06
C LEU A 465 -1.87 -45.24 -12.84
N TRP A 466 -3.09 -45.75 -12.83
CA TRP A 466 -4.23 -45.12 -13.50
C TRP A 466 -5.23 -44.57 -12.50
N PHE A 467 -5.78 -43.41 -12.84
CA PHE A 467 -6.73 -42.73 -12.00
C PHE A 467 -7.90 -42.19 -12.82
N TRP A 468 -9.08 -42.23 -12.23
CA TRP A 468 -10.28 -41.56 -12.71
C TRP A 468 -10.44 -40.24 -11.97
N HIS A 469 -10.42 -39.14 -12.72
CA HIS A 469 -10.33 -37.80 -12.16
C HIS A 469 -11.58 -36.94 -12.40
N GLY A 470 -12.32 -37.16 -13.49
CA GLY A 470 -13.52 -36.39 -13.76
C GLY A 470 -14.53 -37.06 -14.70
N GLU A 471 -15.68 -36.41 -14.85
CA GLU A 471 -16.82 -36.85 -15.66
C GLU A 471 -17.33 -35.69 -16.52
N PHE A 472 -17.78 -36.01 -17.73
CA PHE A 472 -18.45 -35.05 -18.62
C PHE A 472 -19.96 -35.35 -18.60
N PHE A 473 -20.76 -34.32 -18.33
CA PHE A 473 -22.23 -34.38 -18.24
C PHE A 473 -22.91 -33.62 -19.37
#